data_AF-A0A925DSZ5-F1
#
_entry.id   AF-A0A925DSZ5-F1
#
_cell.length_a   1.000
_cell.length_b   1.000
_cell.length_c   1.000
_cell.angle_alpha   90.00
_cell.angle_beta   90.00
_cell.angle_gamma   90.00
#
_symmetry.space_group_name_H-M   'P 1'
#
loop_
_entity.id
_entity.type
_entity.pdbx_description
1 polymer ?
#
loop_
_entity_poly.entity_id
_entity_poly.type
_entity_poly.pdbx_seq_one_letter_code
_entity_poly.pdbx_strand_id
1 'polypeptide(L)'
;LAASVANCRGCHTNRDLTTGKFIGQDYAGGLKFETETDSGTYSITTPNLTPHKTGSISGWTQNQFIARFRLGKSIKQSHMPWGPYSKMSDLELKAIYKFLQTVKPVQTEIPRGMIKER
;
A
#
# COMPACT_ATOMS: atom_id res chain seq x y z
N LEU A 1 -13.01 -10.18 -10.26
CA LEU A 1 -13.22 -8.84 -9.65
C LEU A 1 -12.14 -8.40 -8.65
N ALA A 2 -11.38 -9.31 -8.01
CA ALA A 2 -10.41 -8.94 -6.95
C ALA A 2 -9.07 -8.33 -7.40
N ALA A 3 -8.65 -8.49 -8.66
CA ALA A 3 -7.40 -7.90 -9.16
C ALA A 3 -7.57 -6.45 -9.68
N SER A 4 -8.81 -5.97 -9.89
CA SER A 4 -9.05 -4.83 -10.80
C SER A 4 -9.87 -3.68 -10.21
N VAL A 5 -10.72 -3.89 -9.20
CA VAL A 5 -11.64 -2.81 -8.75
C VAL A 5 -10.93 -1.75 -7.90
N ALA A 6 -9.93 -2.15 -7.12
CA ALA A 6 -9.17 -1.23 -6.26
C ALA A 6 -7.71 -1.02 -6.71
N ASN A 7 -7.23 -1.73 -7.73
CA ASN A 7 -5.85 -1.66 -8.24
C ASN A 7 -4.75 -1.67 -7.15
N CYS A 8 -4.93 -2.40 -6.05
CA CYS A 8 -3.94 -2.45 -4.96
C CYS A 8 -2.60 -3.02 -5.46
N ARG A 9 -2.66 -4.05 -6.31
CA ARG A 9 -1.50 -4.63 -6.99
C ARG A 9 -0.73 -3.57 -7.80
N GLY A 10 -1.47 -2.62 -8.37
CA GLY A 10 -1.04 -1.41 -9.04
C GLY A 10 0.20 -0.80 -8.45
N CYS A 11 0.04 -0.29 -7.24
CA CYS A 11 1.06 0.45 -6.50
C CYS A 11 1.81 -0.43 -5.50
N HIS A 12 1.17 -1.45 -4.93
CA HIS A 12 1.78 -2.31 -3.90
C HIS A 12 2.51 -3.52 -4.48
N THR A 13 3.05 -3.40 -5.68
CA THR A 13 3.98 -4.39 -6.26
C THR A 13 5.08 -3.60 -6.92
N ASN A 14 6.34 -3.93 -6.65
CA ASN A 14 7.44 -3.18 -7.23
C ASN A 14 7.44 -3.28 -8.76
N ARG A 15 7.78 -2.18 -9.44
CA ARG A 15 7.78 -2.07 -10.89
C ARG A 15 9.01 -1.36 -11.40
N ASP A 16 9.42 -1.76 -12.59
CA ASP A 16 10.32 -0.97 -13.42
C ASP A 16 9.58 0.27 -13.93
N LEU A 17 10.08 1.47 -13.64
CA LEU A 17 9.44 2.74 -14.02
C LEU A 17 9.64 3.08 -15.50
N THR A 18 10.60 2.47 -16.18
CA THR A 18 10.86 2.66 -17.60
C THR A 18 9.96 1.75 -18.44
N THR A 19 9.80 0.48 -18.06
CA THR A 19 9.04 -0.51 -18.82
C THR A 19 7.64 -0.77 -18.28
N GLY A 20 7.32 -0.29 -17.07
CA GLY A 20 6.06 -0.53 -16.37
C GLY A 20 5.84 -1.97 -15.89
N LYS A 21 6.84 -2.85 -16.07
CA LYS A 21 6.75 -4.28 -15.75
C LYS A 21 6.82 -4.47 -14.24
N PHE A 22 6.05 -5.41 -13.72
CA PHE A 22 6.21 -5.88 -12.34
C PHE A 22 7.54 -6.60 -12.20
N ILE A 23 8.35 -6.16 -11.24
CA ILE A 23 9.67 -6.75 -10.90
C ILE A 23 9.69 -7.27 -9.45
N GLY A 24 8.67 -6.95 -8.66
CA GLY A 24 8.48 -7.46 -7.30
C GLY A 24 7.44 -8.57 -7.22
N GLN A 25 7.38 -9.22 -6.07
CA GLN A 25 6.31 -10.15 -5.73
C GLN A 25 4.98 -9.40 -5.55
N ASP A 26 3.88 -10.00 -6.01
CA ASP A 26 2.55 -9.40 -5.95
C ASP A 26 2.19 -8.95 -4.52
N TYR A 27 1.71 -7.71 -4.40
CA TYR A 27 1.28 -7.09 -3.13
C TYR A 27 2.40 -6.86 -2.09
N ALA A 28 3.66 -7.17 -2.42
CA ALA A 28 4.79 -7.04 -1.50
C ALA A 28 5.32 -5.60 -1.35
N GLY A 29 4.70 -4.60 -1.99
CA GLY A 29 5.12 -3.21 -1.94
C GLY A 29 6.38 -2.94 -2.76
N GLY A 30 7.11 -1.88 -2.40
CA GLY A 30 8.44 -1.59 -2.93
C GLY A 30 8.49 -0.51 -4.01
N LEU A 31 7.35 -0.02 -4.48
CA LEU A 31 7.31 1.13 -5.39
C LEU A 31 7.64 2.43 -4.61
N LYS A 32 8.75 3.08 -4.97
CA LYS A 32 9.24 4.34 -4.37
C LYS A 32 8.65 5.54 -5.10
N PHE A 33 8.10 6.49 -4.33
CA PHE A 33 7.62 7.78 -4.81
C PHE A 33 8.45 8.88 -4.16
N GLU A 34 9.13 9.67 -4.96
CA GLU A 34 9.86 10.85 -4.48
C GLU A 34 8.94 12.05 -4.42
N THR A 35 9.16 12.92 -3.44
CA THR A 35 8.42 14.14 -3.20
C THR A 35 9.38 15.21 -2.72
N GLU A 36 9.32 16.36 -3.37
CA GLU A 36 10.04 17.55 -2.93
C GLU A 36 9.27 18.25 -1.82
N THR A 37 10.01 18.77 -0.84
CA THR A 37 9.49 19.61 0.25
C THR A 37 10.44 20.77 0.50
N ASP A 38 9.99 21.79 1.23
CA ASP A 38 10.84 22.92 1.62
C ASP A 38 12.09 22.50 2.43
N SER A 39 12.08 21.31 3.03
CA SER A 39 13.17 20.76 3.85
C SER A 39 14.09 19.76 3.13
N GLY A 40 13.89 19.60 1.81
CA GLY A 40 14.62 18.70 0.91
C GLY A 40 13.74 17.63 0.26
N THR A 41 14.39 16.73 -0.48
CA THR A 41 13.77 15.58 -1.15
C THR A 41 13.47 14.47 -0.15
N TYR A 42 12.26 13.92 -0.21
CA TYR A 42 11.85 12.76 0.56
C TYR A 42 11.31 11.68 -0.37
N SER A 43 11.27 10.45 0.13
CA SER A 43 10.55 9.36 -0.53
C SER A 43 9.56 8.67 0.39
N ILE A 44 8.51 8.13 -0.24
CA ILE A 44 7.55 7.23 0.37
C ILE A 44 7.56 5.95 -0.46
N THR A 45 7.82 4.83 0.20
CA THR A 45 7.75 3.51 -0.44
C THR A 45 6.43 2.84 -0.09
N THR A 46 5.76 2.27 -1.10
CA THR A 46 4.51 1.53 -0.89
C THR A 46 4.74 0.33 0.01
N PRO A 47 3.91 0.12 1.04
CA PRO A 47 4.13 -0.96 1.99
C PRO A 47 3.74 -2.32 1.41
N ASN A 48 4.31 -3.36 2.02
CA ASN A 48 3.91 -4.74 1.82
C ASN A 48 2.53 -5.01 2.44
N LEU A 49 1.59 -5.48 1.62
CA LEU A 49 0.21 -5.81 2.01
C LEU A 49 -0.02 -7.31 2.21
N THR A 50 0.98 -8.15 1.96
CA THR A 50 0.87 -9.60 2.20
C THR A 50 0.71 -9.89 3.70
N PRO A 51 0.17 -11.05 4.09
CA PRO A 51 -0.03 -11.40 5.50
C PRO A 51 1.27 -11.79 6.22
N HIS A 52 2.44 -11.54 5.63
CA HIS A 52 3.73 -11.76 6.27
C HIS A 52 3.94 -10.76 7.43
N LYS A 53 4.75 -11.13 8.43
CA LYS A 53 5.03 -10.30 9.62
C LYS A 53 5.63 -8.93 9.32
N THR A 54 6.33 -8.80 8.19
CA THR A 54 6.86 -7.52 7.69
C THR A 54 5.83 -6.65 6.98
N GLY A 55 4.65 -7.21 6.66
CA GLY A 55 3.53 -6.51 6.03
C GLY A 55 2.95 -5.43 6.94
N SER A 56 2.51 -4.32 6.37
CA SER A 56 1.97 -3.19 7.13
C SER A 56 0.61 -3.49 7.76
N ILE A 57 -0.11 -4.49 7.25
CA ILE A 57 -1.41 -4.94 7.78
C ILE A 57 -1.27 -6.21 8.65
N SER A 58 -0.04 -6.65 8.93
CA SER A 58 0.20 -7.80 9.80
C SER A 58 -0.35 -7.53 11.20
N GLY A 59 -1.16 -8.45 11.71
CA GLY A 59 -1.78 -8.34 13.04
C GLY A 59 -2.99 -7.40 13.11
N TRP A 60 -3.40 -6.78 11.99
CA TRP A 60 -4.62 -5.99 11.96
C TRP A 60 -5.84 -6.92 11.97
N THR A 61 -6.87 -6.51 12.69
CA THR A 61 -8.21 -7.07 12.52
C THR A 61 -8.88 -6.48 11.27
N GLN A 62 -9.87 -7.18 10.73
CA GLN A 62 -10.69 -6.66 9.62
C GLN A 62 -11.30 -5.29 9.93
N ASN A 63 -11.72 -5.06 11.19
CA ASN A 63 -12.30 -3.77 11.59
C ASN A 63 -11.26 -2.66 11.64
N GLN A 64 -10.03 -2.94 12.07
CA GLN A 64 -8.92 -1.99 12.01
C GLN A 64 -8.57 -1.63 10.56
N PHE A 65 -8.59 -2.60 9.65
CA PHE A 65 -8.41 -2.34 8.23
C PHE A 65 -9.46 -1.37 7.69
N ILE A 66 -10.74 -1.64 7.94
CA ILE A 66 -11.85 -0.75 7.51
C ILE A 66 -11.69 0.65 8.13
N ALA A 67 -11.47 0.73 9.44
CA ALA A 67 -11.29 1.98 10.16
C ALA A 67 -10.14 2.80 9.58
N ARG A 68 -9.02 2.15 9.19
CA ARG A 68 -7.90 2.84 8.56
C ARG A 68 -8.32 3.56 7.28
N PHE A 69 -9.14 2.96 6.42
CA PHE A 69 -9.62 3.63 5.21
C PHE A 69 -10.53 4.82 5.53
N ARG A 70 -11.34 4.74 6.59
CA ARG A 70 -12.21 5.84 7.03
C ARG A 70 -11.44 7.06 7.56
N LEU A 71 -10.30 6.85 8.19
CA LEU A 71 -9.44 7.95 8.68
C LEU A 71 -8.81 8.79 7.57
N GLY A 72 -8.79 8.29 6.33
CA GLY A 72 -8.21 9.00 5.21
C GLY A 72 -6.68 9.10 5.26
N LYS A 73 -6.15 10.16 4.65
CA LYS A 73 -4.70 10.33 4.43
C LYS A 73 -3.99 10.73 5.73
N SER A 74 -3.05 9.91 6.20
CA SER A 74 -2.23 10.23 7.39
C SER A 74 -0.90 10.92 7.05
N ILE A 75 -0.38 10.69 5.84
CA ILE A 75 0.84 11.33 5.33
C ILE A 75 0.42 12.23 4.17
N LYS A 76 0.60 13.54 4.27
CA LYS A 76 0.12 14.53 3.29
C LYS A 76 0.65 14.28 1.87
N GLN A 77 1.80 13.63 1.72
CA GLN A 77 2.46 13.30 0.45
C GLN A 77 2.08 11.92 -0.10
N SER A 78 1.30 11.11 0.62
CA SER A 78 0.89 9.78 0.14
C SER A 78 0.13 9.84 -1.20
N HIS A 79 0.55 9.06 -2.19
CA HIS A 79 -0.13 8.97 -3.49
C HIS A 79 -1.36 8.05 -3.49
N MET A 80 -1.56 7.27 -2.42
CA MET A 80 -2.74 6.40 -2.25
C MET A 80 -4.04 7.25 -2.30
N PRO A 81 -5.04 6.88 -3.14
CA PRO A 81 -6.31 7.60 -3.25
C PRO A 81 -7.23 7.29 -2.06
N TRP A 82 -6.84 7.78 -0.87
CA TRP A 82 -7.56 7.56 0.38
C TRP A 82 -9.01 8.06 0.35
N GLY A 83 -9.29 9.16 -0.35
CA GLY A 83 -10.65 9.74 -0.44
C GLY A 83 -11.64 8.82 -1.18
N PRO A 84 -11.33 8.33 -2.39
CA PRO A 84 -12.14 7.32 -3.04
C PRO A 84 -12.30 6.03 -2.22
N TYR A 85 -11.22 5.49 -1.66
CA TYR A 85 -11.31 4.25 -0.86
C TYR A 85 -12.10 4.44 0.45
N SER A 86 -12.07 5.63 1.07
CA SER A 86 -12.86 5.92 2.27
C SER A 86 -14.36 5.94 2.00
N LYS A 87 -14.79 5.96 0.73
CA LYS A 87 -16.20 5.89 0.31
C LYS A 87 -16.66 4.49 -0.09
N MET A 88 -15.76 3.51 -0.21
CA MET A 88 -16.15 2.12 -0.45
C MET A 88 -17.03 1.60 0.69
N SER A 89 -18.00 0.76 0.38
CA SER A 89 -18.82 0.09 1.38
C SER A 89 -17.97 -0.78 2.31
N ASP A 90 -18.47 -1.05 3.52
CA ASP A 90 -17.83 -1.98 4.44
C ASP A 90 -17.69 -3.38 3.81
N LEU A 91 -18.67 -3.80 3.00
CA LEU A 91 -18.61 -5.08 2.29
C LEU A 91 -17.42 -5.16 1.34
N GLU A 92 -17.16 -4.11 0.55
CA GLU A 92 -16.02 -4.04 -0.36
C GLU A 92 -14.69 -4.05 0.40
N LEU A 93 -14.56 -3.24 1.46
CA LEU A 93 -13.33 -3.21 2.26
C LEU A 93 -13.07 -4.55 2.95
N LYS A 94 -14.13 -5.23 3.43
CA LYS A 94 -14.03 -6.60 3.98
C LYS A 94 -13.56 -7.59 2.93
N ALA A 95 -14.10 -7.51 1.71
CA ALA A 95 -13.71 -8.39 0.62
C ALA A 95 -12.24 -8.18 0.23
N ILE A 96 -11.77 -6.92 0.16
CA ILE A 96 -10.36 -6.59 -0.08
C ILE A 96 -9.48 -7.16 1.03
N TYR A 97 -9.83 -6.94 2.30
CA TYR A 97 -9.09 -7.47 3.43
C TYR A 97 -8.96 -8.99 3.35
N LYS A 98 -10.07 -9.71 3.15
CA LYS A 98 -10.07 -11.17 3.03
C LYS A 98 -9.21 -11.65 1.88
N PHE A 99 -9.28 -11.00 0.72
CA PHE A 99 -8.42 -11.31 -0.41
C PHE A 99 -6.93 -11.10 -0.09
N LEU A 100 -6.56 -10.01 0.58
CA LEU A 100 -5.18 -9.78 1.00
C LEU A 100 -4.69 -10.81 2.02
N GLN A 101 -5.58 -11.47 2.77
CA GLN A 101 -5.20 -12.58 3.64
C GLN A 101 -4.92 -13.89 2.86
N THR A 102 -5.35 -14.01 1.59
CA THR A 102 -5.10 -15.20 0.77
C THR A 102 -3.88 -15.09 -0.12
N VAL A 103 -3.23 -13.92 -0.21
CA VAL A 103 -2.02 -13.77 -1.04
C VAL A 103 -0.82 -14.44 -0.37
N LYS A 104 0.14 -14.88 -1.18
CA LYS A 104 1.38 -15.50 -0.68
C LYS A 104 2.09 -14.54 0.28
N PRO A 105 2.42 -14.95 1.52
CA PRO A 105 3.24 -14.15 2.41
C PRO A 105 4.63 -13.89 1.80
N VAL A 106 5.07 -12.64 1.78
CA VAL A 106 6.39 -12.25 1.29
C VAL A 106 7.11 -11.42 2.33
N GLN A 107 8.35 -11.80 2.64
CA GLN A 107 9.23 -10.99 3.48
C GLN A 107 9.84 -9.84 2.66
N THR A 108 9.75 -8.62 3.20
CA THR A 108 10.33 -7.42 2.59
C THR A 108 10.80 -6.45 3.67
N GLU A 109 11.85 -5.69 3.39
CA GLU A 109 12.31 -4.61 4.24
C GLU A 109 11.96 -3.27 3.59
N ILE A 110 10.82 -2.71 3.99
CA ILE A 110 10.33 -1.43 3.46
C ILE A 110 10.30 -0.41 4.60
N PRO A 111 11.06 0.70 4.49
CA PRO A 111 11.01 1.79 5.45
C PRO A 111 9.58 2.33 5.59
N ARG A 112 9.16 2.61 6.82
CA ARG A 112 7.83 3.16 7.11
C ARG A 112 7.87 4.68 7.10
N GLY A 113 6.91 5.30 6.42
CA GLY A 113 6.73 6.76 6.42
C GLY A 113 7.54 7.45 5.34
N MET A 114 7.83 8.74 5.57
CA MET A 114 8.68 9.55 4.70
C MET A 114 10.14 9.39 5.10
N ILE A 115 11.00 9.10 4.14
CA ILE A 115 12.45 8.99 4.31
C ILE A 115 13.12 10.16 3.61
N LYS A 116 14.02 10.87 4.29
CA LYS A 116 14.79 11.95 3.66
C LYS A 116 15.84 11.36 2.74
N GLU A 117 15.85 11.80 1.49
CA GLU A 117 16.90 11.46 0.52
C GLU A 117 18.11 12.39 0.74
N ARG A 118 19.31 11.90 0.40
CA ARG A 118 20.57 12.60 0.66
C ARG A 118 20.76 13.82 -0.23
#